data_AF-A0A353BFX2-F1
#
_entry.id   AF-A0A353BFX2-F1
#
_cell.length_a   1.000
_cell.length_b   1.000
_cell.length_c   1.000
_cell.angle_alpha   90.00
_cell.angle_beta   90.00
_cell.angle_gamma   90.00
#
_symmetry.space_group_name_H-M   'P 1'
#
loop_
_entity.id
_entity.type
_entity.pdbx_description
1 polymer ?
#
loop_
_entity_poly.entity_id
_entity_poly.type
_entity_poly.pdbx_seq_one_letter_code
_entity_poly.pdbx_strand_id
1 'polypeptide(L)'
;MTICASLAFNGRRAPGQEDLEDAERAVVNLDFVAASSDPEKTGLKLEGKAKQEGVSLVLAGGHADVVDPEPIIRRLKNGRGLTLEVWLKTSQLKQKGPARIVTISGNSSQRNITLGQEGERLHVRFRTSKTGANGLSPLVTSKVIKPDKWLHVIYSRRNSGEEQIYVDGKQVASGKRSGATADWPTNYGLRLGDEFGGGRAWRGQLRAVQILDTALTSSQVIARFRAGPGGRTLARSTQSRSHFETTIAPLLADRCLECHDTATRDGGLDLSTQLAMTTGGDGGGVIVAGDAAASSLMQLVRNGEMPAGRPALSDEEISELEKWIDEGAEFTLKRIDPAIYSHGGGDTQRWLARLTKEEYVTTVRQVVGVDIRAEAQDLLPDDVRADGFTNTSYNLTVDLSHIEAYAALAEIIVGKMNVGRFA
;
A
#
# COMPACT_ATOMS: atom_id res chain seq x y z
N MET A 1 -23.70 -26.35 -14.77
CA MET A 1 -23.26 -25.00 -15.16
C MET A 1 -22.62 -24.40 -13.92
N THR A 2 -21.28 -24.38 -13.91
CA THR A 2 -20.42 -24.31 -12.73
C THR A 2 -20.20 -22.87 -12.28
N ILE A 3 -20.47 -22.58 -11.00
CA ILE A 3 -20.22 -21.29 -10.35
C ILE A 3 -18.85 -21.38 -9.67
N CYS A 4 -17.88 -20.55 -10.10
CA CYS A 4 -16.57 -20.42 -9.44
C CYS A 4 -16.71 -19.56 -8.18
N ALA A 5 -17.02 -20.20 -7.05
CA ALA A 5 -16.68 -19.71 -5.72
C ALA A 5 -15.27 -20.24 -5.38
N SER A 6 -14.30 -19.35 -5.17
CA SER A 6 -12.94 -19.76 -4.81
C SER A 6 -12.89 -20.16 -3.33
N LEU A 7 -13.23 -21.43 -3.06
CA LEU A 7 -12.89 -22.15 -1.83
C LEU A 7 -11.40 -22.49 -1.89
N ALA A 8 -10.59 -21.87 -1.03
CA ALA A 8 -9.18 -22.26 -0.87
C ALA A 8 -9.12 -23.59 -0.09
N PHE A 9 -8.72 -24.67 -0.77
CA PHE A 9 -8.41 -25.96 -0.17
C PHE A 9 -6.94 -26.00 0.30
N ASN A 10 -6.74 -26.60 1.48
CA ASN A 10 -5.48 -26.73 2.22
C ASN A 10 -4.36 -27.44 1.45
N GLY A 11 -3.22 -26.75 1.30
CA GLY A 11 -1.89 -27.37 1.17
C GLY A 11 -1.05 -26.93 2.36
N ARG A 12 -0.45 -27.89 3.11
CA ARG A 12 0.37 -27.61 4.30
C ARG A 12 1.49 -26.62 3.95
N ARG A 13 1.52 -25.46 4.63
CA ARG A 13 2.62 -24.48 4.56
C ARG A 13 3.41 -24.45 5.86
N ALA A 14 4.67 -24.03 5.78
CA ALA A 14 5.62 -24.05 6.88
C ALA A 14 5.23 -23.07 8.02
N PRO A 15 5.47 -23.44 9.29
CA PRO A 15 5.06 -22.63 10.45
C PRO A 15 5.96 -21.40 10.61
N GLY A 16 5.37 -20.20 10.76
CA GLY A 16 6.08 -18.96 11.11
C GLY A 16 5.81 -17.74 10.22
N GLN A 17 5.23 -17.93 9.04
CA GLN A 17 4.84 -16.82 8.13
C GLN A 17 3.34 -16.44 8.25
N GLU A 18 2.52 -17.25 8.93
CA GLU A 18 1.07 -17.04 9.10
C GLU A 18 0.71 -15.87 10.04
N ASP A 19 1.55 -15.53 11.02
CA ASP A 19 1.10 -14.71 12.16
C ASP A 19 0.98 -13.20 11.89
N LEU A 20 1.64 -12.67 10.86
CA LEU A 20 1.61 -11.23 10.53
C LEU A 20 0.66 -10.89 9.37
N GLU A 21 0.56 -11.75 8.34
CA GLU A 21 -0.30 -11.49 7.18
C GLU A 21 -1.79 -11.80 7.45
N ASP A 22 -2.12 -12.83 8.24
CA ASP A 22 -3.52 -13.15 8.57
C ASP A 22 -4.10 -12.26 9.69
N ALA A 23 -3.26 -11.67 10.54
CA ALA A 23 -3.71 -10.80 11.63
C ALA A 23 -4.21 -9.42 11.17
N GLU A 24 -3.87 -9.00 9.95
CA GLU A 24 -4.21 -7.69 9.38
C GLU A 24 -5.28 -7.73 8.29
N ARG A 25 -5.81 -8.92 7.95
CA ARG A 25 -6.80 -9.08 6.88
C ARG A 25 -8.17 -8.58 7.32
N ALA A 26 -8.58 -7.44 6.77
CA ALA A 26 -9.87 -6.85 7.03
C ALA A 26 -11.03 -7.80 6.70
N VAL A 27 -12.03 -7.85 7.58
CA VAL A 27 -13.29 -8.57 7.38
C VAL A 27 -14.18 -7.85 6.37
N VAL A 28 -14.08 -6.52 6.36
CA VAL A 28 -14.68 -5.64 5.35
C VAL A 28 -13.56 -4.84 4.73
N ASN A 29 -13.45 -4.87 3.40
CA ASN A 29 -12.52 -4.04 2.66
C ASN A 29 -13.24 -3.37 1.49
N LEU A 30 -13.76 -2.18 1.73
CA LEU A 30 -14.39 -1.34 0.70
C LEU A 30 -13.37 -0.28 0.29
N ASP A 31 -12.70 -0.51 -0.83
CA ASP A 31 -11.75 0.43 -1.42
C ASP A 31 -12.35 1.06 -2.68
N PHE A 32 -12.76 2.32 -2.58
CA PHE A 32 -13.35 3.07 -3.69
C PHE A 32 -12.30 3.71 -4.60
N VAL A 33 -11.01 3.59 -4.26
CA VAL A 33 -9.90 4.04 -5.11
C VAL A 33 -9.52 2.96 -6.12
N ALA A 34 -9.64 1.68 -5.74
CA ALA A 34 -9.32 0.53 -6.61
C ALA A 34 -10.53 -0.02 -7.37
N ALA A 35 -11.76 0.28 -6.95
CA ALA A 35 -12.95 -0.25 -7.58
C ALA A 35 -13.24 0.44 -8.92
N SER A 36 -13.33 -0.36 -10.00
CA SER A 36 -14.00 0.05 -11.24
C SER A 36 -15.42 0.52 -10.91
N SER A 37 -15.96 1.44 -11.69
CA SER A 37 -17.22 2.18 -11.53
C SER A 37 -18.54 1.38 -11.36
N ASP A 38 -18.48 0.10 -10.99
CA ASP A 38 -19.62 -0.79 -10.77
C ASP A 38 -19.80 -1.12 -9.27
N PRO A 39 -20.78 -0.48 -8.59
CA PRO A 39 -21.09 -0.72 -7.19
C PRO A 39 -21.51 -2.16 -6.88
N GLU A 40 -22.08 -2.90 -7.83
CA GLU A 40 -22.52 -4.29 -7.61
C GLU A 40 -21.34 -5.23 -7.39
N LYS A 41 -20.19 -4.95 -8.01
CA LYS A 41 -18.93 -5.68 -7.79
C LYS A 41 -18.28 -5.39 -6.44
N THR A 42 -18.71 -4.32 -5.75
CA THR A 42 -18.21 -3.96 -4.41
C THR A 42 -19.03 -4.57 -3.27
N GLY A 43 -20.08 -5.33 -3.57
CA GLY A 43 -20.98 -5.89 -2.56
C GLY A 43 -21.83 -4.83 -1.85
N LEU A 44 -22.04 -3.68 -2.50
CA LEU A 44 -22.83 -2.57 -1.98
C LEU A 44 -24.09 -2.34 -2.80
N LYS A 45 -25.20 -2.13 -2.10
CA LYS A 45 -26.45 -1.64 -2.67
C LYS A 45 -26.60 -0.15 -2.36
N LEU A 46 -26.54 0.70 -3.39
CA LEU A 46 -26.70 2.15 -3.23
C LEU A 46 -28.19 2.53 -3.25
N GLU A 47 -28.61 3.38 -2.31
CA GLU A 47 -29.99 3.86 -2.20
C GLU A 47 -30.05 5.39 -2.00
N GLY A 48 -31.13 5.99 -2.50
CA GLY A 48 -31.36 7.44 -2.43
C GLY A 48 -30.34 8.22 -3.28
N LYS A 49 -29.69 9.22 -2.67
CA LYS A 49 -28.70 10.08 -3.35
C LYS A 49 -27.25 9.60 -3.17
N ALA A 50 -27.04 8.32 -2.92
CA ALA A 50 -25.71 7.72 -2.88
C ALA A 50 -25.26 7.37 -4.30
N LYS A 51 -24.03 7.71 -4.66
CA LYS A 51 -23.45 7.39 -5.96
C LYS A 51 -21.93 7.28 -5.89
N GLN A 52 -21.35 6.47 -6.77
CA GLN A 52 -19.91 6.47 -7.01
C GLN A 52 -19.57 7.63 -7.97
N GLU A 53 -18.59 8.46 -7.61
CA GLU A 53 -18.02 9.50 -8.48
C GLU A 53 -16.49 9.37 -8.45
N GLY A 54 -15.89 8.93 -9.57
CA GLY A 54 -14.46 8.63 -9.64
C GLY A 54 -14.02 7.68 -8.53
N VAL A 55 -13.00 8.09 -7.77
CA VAL A 55 -12.42 7.34 -6.64
C VAL A 55 -13.16 7.55 -5.32
N SER A 56 -14.44 7.91 -5.33
CA SER A 56 -15.18 8.25 -4.11
C SER A 56 -16.64 7.80 -4.13
N LEU A 57 -17.09 7.24 -3.01
CA LEU A 57 -18.50 7.07 -2.72
C LEU A 57 -19.05 8.38 -2.16
N VAL A 58 -19.94 9.03 -2.90
CA VAL A 58 -20.58 10.29 -2.53
C VAL A 58 -21.92 10.00 -1.88
N LEU A 59 -22.06 10.43 -0.63
CA LEU A 59 -23.26 10.29 0.17
C LEU A 59 -23.90 11.67 0.30
N ALA A 60 -24.91 11.98 -0.53
CA ALA A 60 -25.61 13.27 -0.50
C ALA A 60 -26.95 13.18 0.24
N GLY A 61 -26.97 12.46 1.37
CA GLY A 61 -28.18 12.08 2.10
C GLY A 61 -28.84 10.79 1.60
N GLY A 62 -28.18 10.06 0.71
CA GLY A 62 -28.44 8.64 0.46
C GLY A 62 -27.54 7.75 1.31
N HIS A 63 -27.64 6.45 1.13
CA HIS A 63 -26.85 5.46 1.87
C HIS A 63 -26.41 4.30 0.98
N ALA A 64 -25.43 3.53 1.46
CA ALA A 64 -24.97 2.30 0.83
C ALA A 64 -25.06 1.15 1.84
N ASP A 65 -25.74 0.07 1.46
CA ASP A 65 -25.90 -1.13 2.28
C ASP A 65 -24.95 -2.22 1.84
N VAL A 66 -24.25 -2.84 2.78
CA VAL A 66 -23.47 -4.04 2.52
C VAL A 66 -24.42 -5.22 2.33
N VAL A 67 -24.29 -5.90 1.20
CA VAL A 67 -25.06 -7.11 0.89
C VAL A 67 -24.59 -8.24 1.81
N ASP A 68 -25.54 -8.94 2.44
CA ASP A 68 -25.31 -10.05 3.35
C ASP A 68 -24.27 -9.80 4.47
N PRO A 69 -24.56 -8.91 5.44
CA PRO A 69 -23.61 -8.54 6.48
C PRO A 69 -23.47 -9.58 7.61
N GLU A 70 -24.26 -10.65 7.61
CA GLU A 70 -24.29 -11.62 8.71
C GLU A 70 -22.93 -12.30 8.97
N PRO A 71 -22.21 -12.81 7.95
CA PRO A 71 -20.89 -13.44 8.16
C PRO A 71 -19.86 -12.48 8.73
N ILE A 72 -19.90 -11.21 8.29
CA ILE A 72 -19.05 -10.13 8.80
C ILE A 72 -19.32 -9.93 10.29
N ILE A 73 -20.59 -9.74 10.68
CA ILE A 73 -20.95 -9.48 12.07
C ILE A 73 -20.60 -10.67 12.97
N ARG A 74 -20.79 -11.90 12.47
CA ARG A 74 -20.41 -13.12 13.18
C ARG A 74 -18.91 -13.18 13.46
N ARG A 75 -18.07 -12.78 12.49
CA ARG A 75 -16.62 -12.72 12.66
C ARG A 75 -16.22 -11.63 13.67
N LEU A 76 -16.77 -10.43 13.55
CA LEU A 76 -16.49 -9.32 14.48
C LEU A 76 -16.90 -9.64 15.92
N LYS A 77 -18.03 -10.32 16.11
CA LYS A 77 -18.51 -10.77 17.42
C LYS A 77 -17.49 -11.63 18.17
N ASN A 78 -16.70 -12.42 17.45
CA ASN A 78 -15.71 -13.36 18.00
C ASN A 78 -14.25 -12.90 17.80
N GLY A 79 -14.04 -11.63 17.43
CA GLY A 79 -12.72 -11.09 17.13
C GLY A 79 -11.78 -10.99 18.34
N ARG A 80 -10.48 -10.80 18.06
CA ARG A 80 -9.43 -10.50 19.05
C ARG A 80 -9.37 -9.01 19.42
N GLY A 81 -10.27 -8.22 18.84
CA GLY A 81 -10.46 -6.79 19.02
C GLY A 81 -11.37 -6.31 17.90
N LEU A 82 -11.39 -5.00 17.67
CA LEU A 82 -12.04 -4.44 16.49
C LEU A 82 -11.34 -3.17 16.06
N THR A 83 -11.18 -3.01 14.75
CA THR A 83 -10.79 -1.73 14.16
C THR A 83 -11.79 -1.34 13.08
N LEU A 84 -12.25 -0.08 13.11
CA LEU A 84 -13.02 0.55 12.04
C LEU A 84 -12.17 1.69 11.48
N GLU A 85 -11.82 1.59 10.21
CA GLU A 85 -11.01 2.56 9.48
C GLU A 85 -11.82 3.19 8.36
N VAL A 86 -11.76 4.52 8.23
CA VAL A 86 -12.50 5.27 7.22
C VAL A 86 -11.65 6.44 6.70
N TRP A 87 -11.58 6.56 5.38
CA TRP A 87 -11.12 7.80 4.73
C TRP A 87 -12.33 8.62 4.29
N LEU A 88 -12.50 9.79 4.89
CA LEU A 88 -13.69 10.62 4.69
C LEU A 88 -13.38 12.09 4.42
N LYS A 89 -14.30 12.77 3.76
CA LYS A 89 -14.32 14.22 3.55
C LYS A 89 -15.76 14.72 3.62
N THR A 90 -15.97 15.91 4.20
CA THR A 90 -17.29 16.56 4.20
C THR A 90 -17.13 18.08 4.18
N SER A 91 -18.03 18.78 3.49
CA SER A 91 -18.21 20.23 3.60
C SER A 91 -19.30 20.62 4.60
N GLN A 92 -20.10 19.64 5.06
CA GLN A 92 -21.31 19.88 5.84
C GLN A 92 -21.06 19.63 7.32
N LEU A 93 -20.75 20.69 8.07
CA LEU A 93 -20.57 20.60 9.52
C LEU A 93 -21.91 20.61 10.28
N LYS A 94 -22.93 21.29 9.73
CA LYS A 94 -24.28 21.37 10.32
C LYS A 94 -25.18 20.31 9.72
N GLN A 95 -25.25 19.15 10.38
CA GLN A 95 -26.10 18.03 10.00
C GLN A 95 -26.88 17.54 11.23
N LYS A 96 -27.96 16.76 11.03
CA LYS A 96 -28.78 16.21 12.13
C LYS A 96 -28.00 15.14 12.90
N GLY A 97 -27.22 15.60 13.88
CA GLY A 97 -26.13 14.88 14.53
C GLY A 97 -26.52 14.02 15.74
N PRO A 98 -25.84 12.89 16.00
CA PRO A 98 -24.72 12.39 15.20
C PRO A 98 -25.25 11.78 13.89
N ALA A 99 -24.76 12.25 12.74
CA ALA A 99 -25.07 11.73 11.42
C ALA A 99 -24.21 10.48 11.17
N ARG A 100 -24.74 9.45 10.51
CA ARG A 100 -24.09 8.13 10.40
C ARG A 100 -23.13 8.06 9.24
N ILE A 101 -21.84 7.94 9.53
CA ILE A 101 -20.81 7.66 8.54
C ILE A 101 -20.84 6.16 8.25
N VAL A 102 -20.70 5.33 9.29
CA VAL A 102 -20.77 3.86 9.24
C VAL A 102 -21.59 3.36 10.42
N THR A 103 -22.49 2.40 10.22
CA THR A 103 -23.27 1.78 11.30
C THR A 103 -23.47 0.28 11.08
N ILE A 104 -23.35 -0.49 12.16
CA ILE A 104 -23.86 -1.86 12.25
C ILE A 104 -25.04 -1.80 13.21
N SER A 105 -26.26 -1.89 12.69
CA SER A 105 -27.46 -1.69 13.49
C SER A 105 -28.69 -2.38 12.93
N GLY A 106 -29.65 -2.64 13.82
CA GLY A 106 -31.00 -3.02 13.41
C GLY A 106 -31.88 -1.80 13.18
N ASN A 107 -31.70 -0.73 13.99
CA ASN A 107 -32.47 0.51 13.90
C ASN A 107 -31.84 1.64 14.74
N SER A 108 -32.57 2.75 14.81
CA SER A 108 -32.19 3.95 15.57
C SER A 108 -32.08 3.79 17.09
N SER A 109 -32.34 2.62 17.66
CA SER A 109 -32.28 2.34 19.10
C SER A 109 -31.51 1.06 19.43
N GLN A 110 -31.12 0.27 18.43
CA GLN A 110 -30.46 -1.01 18.58
C GLN A 110 -29.28 -1.12 17.62
N ARG A 111 -28.07 -1.10 18.16
CA ARG A 111 -26.84 -0.97 17.37
C ARG A 111 -25.70 -1.74 17.99
N ASN A 112 -24.81 -2.24 17.14
CA ASN A 112 -23.53 -2.82 17.53
C ASN A 112 -22.42 -1.77 17.46
N ILE A 113 -22.32 -1.05 16.34
CA ILE A 113 -21.30 -0.02 16.11
C ILE A 113 -21.92 1.17 15.42
N THR A 114 -21.46 2.37 15.77
CA THR A 114 -21.69 3.58 14.98
C THR A 114 -20.44 4.44 15.00
N LEU A 115 -19.95 4.82 13.82
CA LEU A 115 -19.14 6.01 13.63
C LEU A 115 -20.02 7.11 13.05
N GLY A 116 -20.09 8.25 13.72
CA GLY A 116 -20.90 9.37 13.28
C GLY A 116 -20.24 10.72 13.49
N GLN A 117 -20.83 11.74 12.86
CA GLN A 117 -20.39 13.13 12.95
C GLN A 117 -21.43 13.97 13.66
N GLU A 118 -21.01 14.80 14.61
CA GLU A 118 -21.81 15.87 15.19
C GLU A 118 -21.00 17.16 15.23
N GLY A 119 -21.37 18.13 14.38
CA GLY A 119 -20.55 19.31 14.18
C GLY A 119 -19.18 18.95 13.62
N GLU A 120 -18.14 19.35 14.33
CA GLU A 120 -16.73 19.11 13.99
C GLU A 120 -16.15 17.88 14.71
N ARG A 121 -16.99 17.10 15.41
CA ARG A 121 -16.56 15.98 16.26
C ARG A 121 -16.99 14.65 15.66
N LEU A 122 -16.15 13.64 15.89
CA LEU A 122 -16.47 12.24 15.63
C LEU A 122 -17.02 11.60 16.90
N HIS A 123 -18.07 10.81 16.73
CA HIS A 123 -18.78 10.10 17.78
C HIS A 123 -18.75 8.61 17.47
N VAL A 124 -18.15 7.81 18.34
CA VAL A 124 -18.17 6.36 18.23
C VAL A 124 -19.04 5.75 19.32
N ARG A 125 -20.06 5.00 18.92
CA ARG A 125 -20.78 4.08 19.82
C ARG A 125 -20.36 2.67 19.53
N PHE A 126 -20.18 1.91 20.61
CA PHE A 126 -19.80 0.52 20.54
C PHE A 126 -20.59 -0.24 21.62
N ARG A 127 -21.34 -1.26 21.20
CA ARG A 127 -22.13 -2.10 22.10
C ARG A 127 -21.24 -3.14 22.74
N THR A 128 -21.40 -3.29 24.05
CA THR A 128 -20.88 -4.41 24.81
C THR A 128 -21.98 -4.92 25.73
N SER A 129 -21.74 -6.07 26.36
CA SER A 129 -22.58 -6.58 27.44
C SER A 129 -22.81 -5.62 28.61
N LYS A 130 -22.10 -4.48 28.67
CA LYS A 130 -22.22 -3.46 29.73
C LYS A 130 -22.79 -2.11 29.26
N THR A 131 -23.03 -1.90 27.97
CA THR A 131 -23.47 -0.58 27.43
C THR A 131 -24.91 -0.56 26.92
N GLY A 132 -25.65 -1.65 27.14
CA GLY A 132 -27.02 -1.84 26.67
C GLY A 132 -27.12 -2.02 25.15
N ALA A 133 -28.34 -2.28 24.66
CA ALA A 133 -28.57 -2.62 23.25
C ALA A 133 -28.24 -1.50 22.24
N ASN A 134 -28.04 -0.26 22.71
CA ASN A 134 -27.79 0.92 21.87
C ASN A 134 -26.35 1.44 21.95
N GLY A 135 -25.47 0.75 22.70
CA GLY A 135 -24.07 1.18 22.90
C GLY A 135 -23.96 2.59 23.49
N LEU A 136 -24.67 2.85 24.59
CA LEU A 136 -24.70 4.17 25.24
C LEU A 136 -23.29 4.61 25.70
N SER A 137 -23.13 5.92 25.94
CA SER A 137 -21.85 6.57 26.28
C SER A 137 -20.82 6.54 25.14
N PRO A 138 -21.02 7.32 24.06
CA PRO A 138 -20.08 7.35 22.94
C PRO A 138 -18.69 7.85 23.36
N LEU A 139 -17.65 7.35 22.72
CA LEU A 139 -16.35 8.00 22.71
C LEU A 139 -16.42 9.16 21.71
N VAL A 140 -16.10 10.37 22.16
CA VAL A 140 -16.23 11.61 21.38
C VAL A 140 -14.89 12.30 21.28
N THR A 141 -14.52 12.74 20.08
CA THR A 141 -13.27 13.47 19.85
C THR A 141 -13.38 14.95 20.24
N SER A 142 -12.24 15.62 20.31
CA SER A 142 -12.19 17.08 20.15
C SER A 142 -12.65 17.48 18.73
N LYS A 143 -12.64 18.79 18.43
CA LYS A 143 -12.97 19.29 17.09
C LYS A 143 -11.86 18.91 16.11
N VAL A 144 -12.10 17.89 15.30
CA VAL A 144 -11.11 17.31 14.37
C VAL A 144 -11.55 17.41 12.92
N ILE A 145 -12.86 17.52 12.66
CA ILE A 145 -13.39 17.61 11.30
C ILE A 145 -13.21 19.03 10.78
N LYS A 146 -12.43 19.16 9.71
CA LYS A 146 -12.28 20.40 8.93
C LYS A 146 -13.04 20.26 7.62
N PRO A 147 -13.79 21.29 7.19
CA PRO A 147 -14.53 21.23 5.94
C PRO A 147 -13.57 21.03 4.76
N ASP A 148 -13.97 20.19 3.82
CA ASP A 148 -13.27 19.94 2.55
C ASP A 148 -11.83 19.42 2.67
N LYS A 149 -11.49 18.83 3.82
CA LYS A 149 -10.22 18.11 4.02
C LYS A 149 -10.47 16.61 4.16
N TRP A 150 -9.65 15.83 3.49
CA TRP A 150 -9.60 14.38 3.70
C TRP A 150 -9.05 14.09 5.08
N LEU A 151 -9.72 13.17 5.77
CA LEU A 151 -9.31 12.66 7.08
C LEU A 151 -9.21 11.16 7.02
N HIS A 152 -8.13 10.64 7.58
CA HIS A 152 -7.98 9.23 7.90
C HIS A 152 -8.42 8.99 9.33
N VAL A 153 -9.55 8.32 9.53
CA VAL A 153 -10.13 8.05 10.84
C VAL A 153 -10.01 6.58 11.16
N ILE A 154 -9.38 6.25 12.29
CA ILE A 154 -9.36 4.89 12.83
C ILE A 154 -9.95 4.90 14.23
N TYR A 155 -10.97 4.07 14.46
CA TYR A 155 -11.38 3.64 15.78
C TYR A 155 -10.85 2.23 16.03
N SER A 156 -10.12 2.02 17.12
CA SER A 156 -9.58 0.71 17.51
C SER A 156 -9.99 0.39 18.95
N ARG A 157 -10.46 -0.82 19.20
CA ARG A 157 -10.81 -1.32 20.54
C ARG A 157 -10.25 -2.71 20.78
N ARG A 158 -9.49 -2.87 21.86
CA ARG A 158 -8.98 -4.16 22.35
C ARG A 158 -10.04 -4.92 23.12
N ASN A 159 -9.89 -6.25 23.22
CA ASN A 159 -10.77 -7.08 24.06
C ASN A 159 -10.66 -6.74 25.57
N SER A 160 -9.55 -6.15 26.01
CA SER A 160 -9.41 -5.57 27.36
C SER A 160 -10.38 -4.39 27.61
N GLY A 161 -10.95 -3.83 26.55
CA GLY A 161 -11.88 -2.70 26.57
C GLY A 161 -11.20 -1.35 26.33
N GLU A 162 -9.88 -1.29 26.20
CA GLU A 162 -9.19 -0.07 25.77
C GLU A 162 -9.66 0.32 24.37
N GLU A 163 -10.13 1.56 24.21
CA GLU A 163 -10.60 2.10 22.94
C GLU A 163 -9.91 3.43 22.62
N GLN A 164 -9.61 3.66 21.35
CA GLN A 164 -8.88 4.82 20.86
C GLN A 164 -9.44 5.28 19.53
N ILE A 165 -9.43 6.59 19.28
CA ILE A 165 -9.68 7.20 17.98
C ILE A 165 -8.41 7.90 17.52
N TYR A 166 -8.03 7.63 16.28
CA TYR A 166 -6.93 8.26 15.59
C TYR A 166 -7.45 9.06 14.40
N VAL A 167 -6.85 10.22 14.17
CA VAL A 167 -7.03 11.04 12.97
C VAL A 167 -5.67 11.32 12.38
N ASP A 168 -5.47 10.99 11.11
CA ASP A 168 -4.22 11.20 10.35
C ASP A 168 -2.99 10.65 11.09
N GLY A 169 -3.11 9.41 11.57
CA GLY A 169 -2.07 8.72 12.33
C GLY A 169 -1.89 9.16 13.79
N LYS A 170 -2.60 10.21 14.24
CA LYS A 170 -2.46 10.77 15.61
C LYS A 170 -3.64 10.37 16.49
N GLN A 171 -3.38 9.90 17.70
CA GLN A 171 -4.45 9.63 18.67
C GLN A 171 -5.12 10.95 19.08
N VAL A 172 -6.44 11.04 18.93
CA VAL A 172 -7.23 12.25 19.26
C VAL A 172 -8.28 12.00 20.36
N ALA A 173 -8.58 10.74 20.67
CA ALA A 173 -9.40 10.35 21.82
C ALA A 173 -9.00 8.96 22.32
N SER A 174 -9.24 8.71 23.60
CA SER A 174 -9.07 7.39 24.22
C SER A 174 -10.06 7.19 25.35
N GLY A 175 -10.38 5.94 25.64
CA GLY A 175 -11.28 5.57 26.72
C GLY A 175 -11.15 4.10 27.09
N LYS A 176 -12.01 3.67 28.00
CA LYS A 176 -12.13 2.27 28.40
C LYS A 176 -13.60 1.87 28.42
N ARG A 177 -13.95 0.94 27.54
CA ARG A 177 -15.28 0.34 27.41
C ARG A 177 -15.20 -1.15 27.59
N SER A 178 -15.38 -1.60 28.82
CA SER A 178 -15.37 -3.03 29.16
C SER A 178 -16.63 -3.76 28.70
N GLY A 179 -16.59 -5.10 28.75
CA GLY A 179 -17.69 -5.98 28.32
C GLY A 179 -17.38 -6.67 26.99
N ALA A 180 -18.08 -7.77 26.74
CA ALA A 180 -17.92 -8.61 25.57
C ALA A 180 -18.86 -8.18 24.43
N THR A 181 -18.57 -8.65 23.22
CA THR A 181 -19.40 -8.51 22.00
C THR A 181 -20.23 -9.77 21.70
N ALA A 182 -20.14 -10.80 22.56
CA ALA A 182 -20.72 -12.11 22.31
C ALA A 182 -22.26 -12.11 22.20
N ASP A 183 -22.93 -11.08 22.69
CA ASP A 183 -24.40 -10.92 22.63
C ASP A 183 -24.88 -10.15 21.39
N TRP A 184 -23.98 -9.77 20.48
CA TRP A 184 -24.35 -9.05 19.27
C TRP A 184 -25.29 -9.87 18.39
N PRO A 185 -26.45 -9.32 18.00
CA PRO A 185 -27.29 -9.90 16.97
C PRO A 185 -26.56 -9.88 15.63
N THR A 186 -26.62 -10.99 14.90
CA THR A 186 -25.97 -11.15 13.59
C THR A 186 -26.87 -10.72 12.43
N ASN A 187 -28.19 -10.62 12.66
CA ASN A 187 -29.19 -10.18 11.68
C ASN A 187 -29.28 -8.65 11.51
N TYR A 188 -28.33 -7.89 12.06
CA TYR A 188 -28.27 -6.45 11.85
C TYR A 188 -27.69 -6.12 10.48
N GLY A 189 -28.03 -4.95 9.95
CA GLY A 189 -27.45 -4.46 8.72
C GLY A 189 -26.12 -3.74 8.95
N LEU A 190 -25.29 -3.65 7.91
CA LEU A 190 -24.11 -2.78 7.85
C LEU A 190 -24.35 -1.74 6.75
N ARG A 191 -24.32 -0.46 7.14
CA ARG A 191 -24.70 0.67 6.28
C ARG A 191 -23.71 1.82 6.38
N LEU A 192 -23.49 2.48 5.25
CA LEU A 192 -22.75 3.73 5.11
C LEU A 192 -23.73 4.87 4.84
N GLY A 193 -23.60 6.00 5.52
CA GLY A 193 -24.30 7.24 5.15
C GLY A 193 -25.67 7.51 5.77
N ASP A 194 -26.31 6.57 6.45
CA ASP A 194 -27.53 6.83 7.24
C ASP A 194 -27.75 5.77 8.33
N GLU A 195 -28.76 5.96 9.16
CA GLU A 195 -29.27 4.98 10.11
C GLU A 195 -30.30 4.05 9.46
N PHE A 196 -30.43 2.83 9.96
CA PHE A 196 -31.58 1.98 9.61
C PHE A 196 -32.86 2.59 10.20
N GLY A 197 -33.83 2.88 9.32
CA GLY A 197 -35.01 3.71 9.62
C GLY A 197 -34.83 5.20 9.32
N GLY A 198 -33.64 5.62 8.89
CA GLY A 198 -33.35 6.97 8.38
C GLY A 198 -33.24 8.06 9.43
N GLY A 199 -33.23 9.31 8.96
CA GLY A 199 -33.28 10.51 9.81
C GLY A 199 -31.95 10.90 10.47
N ARG A 200 -30.84 10.25 10.10
CA ARG A 200 -29.48 10.53 10.56
C ARG A 200 -28.48 10.56 9.39
N ALA A 201 -28.96 10.96 8.22
CA ALA A 201 -28.19 10.90 7.00
C ALA A 201 -26.92 11.77 7.10
N TRP A 202 -25.80 11.21 6.68
CA TRP A 202 -24.52 11.87 6.58
C TRP A 202 -24.28 12.34 5.15
N ARG A 203 -23.68 13.53 5.05
CA ARG A 203 -23.37 14.21 3.80
C ARG A 203 -21.86 14.36 3.67
N GLY A 204 -21.28 13.66 2.71
CA GLY A 204 -19.83 13.67 2.47
C GLY A 204 -19.39 12.63 1.46
N GLN A 205 -18.08 12.39 1.41
CA GLN A 205 -17.42 11.47 0.50
C GLN A 205 -16.58 10.47 1.28
N LEU A 206 -16.58 9.21 0.84
CA LEU A 206 -15.74 8.14 1.38
C LEU A 206 -14.80 7.62 0.29
N ARG A 207 -13.52 7.43 0.64
CA ARG A 207 -12.52 6.79 -0.24
C ARG A 207 -12.24 5.34 0.13
N ALA A 208 -12.33 5.01 1.41
CA ALA A 208 -12.18 3.65 1.88
C ALA A 208 -12.92 3.44 3.21
N VAL A 209 -13.44 2.24 3.41
CA VAL A 209 -14.00 1.76 4.68
C VAL A 209 -13.50 0.34 4.93
N GLN A 210 -12.78 0.15 6.03
CA GLN A 210 -12.30 -1.17 6.44
C GLN A 210 -12.75 -1.50 7.85
N ILE A 211 -13.09 -2.78 8.08
CA ILE A 211 -13.38 -3.30 9.41
C ILE A 211 -12.54 -4.54 9.65
N LEU A 212 -11.77 -4.54 10.74
CA LEU A 212 -10.93 -5.65 11.17
C LEU A 212 -11.49 -6.27 12.45
N ASP A 213 -11.27 -7.57 12.62
CA ASP A 213 -11.56 -8.33 13.85
C ASP A 213 -10.38 -8.32 14.84
N THR A 214 -9.45 -7.39 14.64
CA THR A 214 -8.28 -7.15 15.49
C THR A 214 -8.15 -5.67 15.82
N ALA A 215 -7.53 -5.37 16.97
CA ALA A 215 -7.21 -4.01 17.37
C ALA A 215 -5.81 -3.64 16.88
N LEU A 216 -5.68 -2.53 16.14
CA LEU A 216 -4.39 -2.06 15.68
C LEU A 216 -3.55 -1.41 16.80
N THR A 217 -2.24 -1.54 16.68
CA THR A 217 -1.24 -0.77 17.43
C THR A 217 -1.03 0.61 16.82
N SER A 218 -0.43 1.54 17.58
CA SER A 218 -0.15 2.89 17.10
C SER A 218 0.81 2.90 15.90
N SER A 219 1.78 1.98 15.83
CA SER A 219 2.69 1.86 14.68
C SER A 219 1.95 1.40 13.42
N GLN A 220 1.07 0.42 13.54
CA GLN A 220 0.22 -0.04 12.43
C GLN A 220 -0.74 1.05 11.95
N VAL A 221 -1.30 1.84 12.87
CA VAL A 221 -2.13 3.01 12.53
C VAL A 221 -1.34 4.02 11.70
N ILE A 222 -0.12 4.36 12.11
CA ILE A 222 0.76 5.29 11.37
C ILE A 222 1.13 4.71 10.00
N ALA A 223 1.43 3.41 9.93
CA ALA A 223 1.75 2.74 8.68
C ALA A 223 0.57 2.80 7.70
N ARG A 224 -0.66 2.52 8.17
CA ARG A 224 -1.88 2.62 7.37
C ARG A 224 -2.20 4.04 6.92
N PHE A 225 -1.98 5.03 7.79
CA PHE A 225 -2.12 6.43 7.40
C PHE A 225 -1.17 6.79 6.25
N ARG A 226 0.10 6.38 6.35
CA ARG A 226 1.12 6.60 5.31
C ARG A 226 0.80 5.86 4.02
N ALA A 227 0.19 4.66 4.11
CA ALA A 227 -0.21 3.87 2.95
C ALA A 227 -1.40 4.47 2.18
N GLY A 228 -2.14 5.41 2.77
CA GLY A 228 -3.29 6.05 2.13
C GLY A 228 -4.57 5.20 2.15
N PRO A 229 -5.64 5.65 1.46
CA PRO A 229 -6.89 4.91 1.34
C PRO A 229 -6.69 3.53 0.71
N GLY A 230 -7.42 2.53 1.22
CA GLY A 230 -7.35 1.15 0.73
C GLY A 230 -6.31 0.27 1.43
N GLY A 231 -5.49 0.84 2.34
CA GLY A 231 -4.60 0.08 3.22
C GLY A 231 -3.76 -0.95 2.45
N ARG A 232 -3.09 -0.51 1.37
CA ARG A 232 -2.22 -1.35 0.53
C ARG A 232 -1.06 -1.91 1.37
N THR A 233 -1.31 -3.03 2.06
CA THR A 233 -0.30 -3.85 2.75
C THR A 233 0.60 -4.49 1.70
N LEU A 234 1.91 -4.31 1.88
CA LEU A 234 3.10 -4.99 1.33
C LEU A 234 3.05 -5.61 -0.08
N ALA A 235 2.09 -6.45 -0.45
CA ALA A 235 2.03 -7.10 -1.77
C ALA A 235 1.82 -6.12 -2.95
N ARG A 236 0.88 -5.17 -2.83
CA ARG A 236 0.73 -4.09 -3.84
C ARG A 236 1.87 -3.07 -3.73
N SER A 237 2.49 -2.92 -2.56
CA SER A 237 3.71 -2.11 -2.42
C SER A 237 4.88 -2.77 -3.14
N THR A 238 5.03 -4.10 -3.11
CA THR A 238 6.10 -4.82 -3.83
C THR A 238 5.87 -4.77 -5.34
N GLN A 239 4.63 -4.92 -5.80
CA GLN A 239 4.32 -4.81 -7.23
C GLN A 239 4.44 -3.37 -7.74
N SER A 240 3.94 -2.38 -7.00
CA SER A 240 4.08 -0.95 -7.30
C SER A 240 5.54 -0.50 -7.24
N ARG A 241 6.29 -0.99 -6.25
CA ARG A 241 7.74 -0.81 -6.13
C ARG A 241 8.50 -1.45 -7.26
N SER A 242 8.17 -2.69 -7.61
CA SER A 242 8.79 -3.37 -8.75
C SER A 242 8.49 -2.58 -10.02
N HIS A 243 7.23 -2.25 -10.29
CA HIS A 243 6.81 -1.48 -11.46
C HIS A 243 7.54 -0.13 -11.53
N PHE A 244 7.63 0.59 -10.41
CA PHE A 244 8.40 1.83 -10.36
C PHE A 244 9.89 1.60 -10.61
N GLU A 245 10.55 0.71 -9.87
CA GLU A 245 12.01 0.52 -9.93
C GLU A 245 12.49 -0.16 -11.22
N THR A 246 11.65 -0.99 -11.87
CA THR A 246 12.01 -1.77 -13.06
C THR A 246 11.44 -1.24 -14.37
N THR A 247 10.43 -0.38 -14.33
CA THR A 247 9.76 0.13 -15.55
C THR A 247 9.80 1.66 -15.58
N ILE A 248 9.29 2.32 -14.54
CA ILE A 248 9.15 3.78 -14.54
C ILE A 248 10.48 4.51 -14.33
N ALA A 249 11.27 4.11 -13.33
CA ALA A 249 12.55 4.74 -13.03
C ALA A 249 13.55 4.63 -14.21
N PRO A 250 13.69 3.48 -14.89
CA PRO A 250 14.47 3.40 -16.13
C PRO A 250 13.94 4.30 -17.24
N LEU A 251 12.61 4.34 -17.44
CA LEU A 251 11.99 5.17 -18.48
C LEU A 251 12.23 6.65 -18.22
N LEU A 252 12.03 7.13 -16.99
CA LEU A 252 12.32 8.51 -16.60
C LEU A 252 13.82 8.81 -16.76
N ALA A 253 14.70 7.89 -16.35
CA ALA A 253 16.14 8.06 -16.49
C ALA A 253 16.58 8.22 -17.95
N ASP A 254 16.05 7.39 -18.85
CA ASP A 254 16.45 7.37 -20.26
C ASP A 254 15.79 8.50 -21.07
N ARG A 255 14.51 8.78 -20.83
CA ARG A 255 13.71 9.71 -21.63
C ARG A 255 13.68 11.13 -21.09
N CYS A 256 13.86 11.32 -19.78
CA CYS A 256 13.55 12.61 -19.13
C CYS A 256 14.73 13.22 -18.37
N LEU A 257 15.56 12.42 -17.69
CA LEU A 257 16.58 12.94 -16.76
C LEU A 257 17.84 13.47 -17.44
N GLU A 258 17.99 13.36 -18.75
CA GLU A 258 19.06 14.08 -19.45
C GLU A 258 18.85 15.60 -19.42
N CYS A 259 17.59 16.05 -19.48
CA CYS A 259 17.21 17.47 -19.47
C CYS A 259 16.58 17.91 -18.14
N HIS A 260 15.84 17.01 -17.46
CA HIS A 260 15.05 17.32 -16.26
C HIS A 260 15.62 16.65 -14.99
N ASP A 261 16.92 16.77 -14.76
CA ASP A 261 17.56 16.36 -13.51
C ASP A 261 17.91 17.56 -12.61
N THR A 262 18.62 17.28 -11.52
CA THR A 262 19.10 18.31 -10.58
C THR A 262 20.11 19.30 -11.18
N ALA A 263 20.84 18.92 -12.23
CA ALA A 263 21.96 19.69 -12.77
C ALA A 263 21.55 20.57 -13.96
N THR A 264 20.80 20.01 -14.91
CA THR A 264 20.33 20.67 -16.13
C THR A 264 19.08 21.50 -15.87
N ARG A 265 18.07 20.91 -15.22
CA ARG A 265 16.80 21.56 -14.84
C ARG A 265 16.13 22.35 -15.97
N ASP A 266 16.04 21.80 -17.18
CA ASP A 266 15.36 22.47 -18.28
C ASP A 266 13.90 22.78 -17.90
N GLY A 267 13.44 24.00 -18.19
CA GLY A 267 12.12 24.49 -17.74
C GLY A 267 11.97 24.60 -16.22
N GLY A 268 13.09 24.60 -15.47
CA GLY A 268 13.14 24.62 -14.00
C GLY A 268 12.77 23.28 -13.35
N LEU A 269 12.46 22.26 -14.15
CA LEU A 269 11.90 20.98 -13.71
C LEU A 269 12.98 19.97 -13.35
N ASP A 270 12.76 19.27 -12.25
CA ASP A 270 13.59 18.13 -11.82
C ASP A 270 12.68 16.94 -11.50
N LEU A 271 12.84 15.86 -12.26
CA LEU A 271 12.07 14.61 -12.14
C LEU A 271 12.86 13.51 -11.40
N SER A 272 14.08 13.81 -10.96
CA SER A 272 14.95 12.82 -10.29
C SER A 272 14.49 12.50 -8.87
N THR A 273 13.65 13.35 -8.26
CA THR A 273 13.11 13.16 -6.90
C THR A 273 11.61 13.41 -6.83
N GLN A 274 10.94 12.68 -5.93
CA GLN A 274 9.50 12.83 -5.69
C GLN A 274 9.10 14.26 -5.30
N LEU A 275 9.91 14.91 -4.45
CA LEU A 275 9.62 16.26 -3.98
C LEU A 275 9.69 17.25 -5.15
N ALA A 276 10.76 17.23 -5.94
CA ALA A 276 10.94 18.17 -7.05
C ALA A 276 9.88 18.02 -8.14
N MET A 277 9.41 16.80 -8.39
CA MET A 277 8.35 16.50 -9.35
C MET A 277 6.96 16.97 -8.89
N THR A 278 6.66 16.88 -7.59
CA THR A 278 5.36 17.27 -7.03
C THR A 278 5.27 18.77 -6.71
N THR A 279 6.38 19.42 -6.40
CA THR A 279 6.42 20.88 -6.22
C THR A 279 6.65 21.64 -7.52
N GLY A 280 7.31 20.98 -8.50
CA GLY A 280 7.63 21.50 -9.83
C GLY A 280 8.72 22.57 -9.86
N GLY A 281 9.14 22.90 -11.09
CA GLY A 281 9.98 24.05 -11.42
C GLY A 281 9.19 25.36 -11.51
N ASP A 282 9.71 26.34 -12.27
CA ASP A 282 9.12 27.68 -12.45
C ASP A 282 7.66 27.68 -12.99
N GLY A 283 7.12 26.52 -13.40
CA GLY A 283 5.73 26.30 -13.83
C GLY A 283 4.83 25.49 -12.87
N GLY A 284 5.31 25.06 -11.70
CA GLY A 284 4.54 24.22 -10.75
C GLY A 284 4.58 22.71 -11.02
N GLY A 285 4.05 21.91 -10.10
CA GLY A 285 4.12 20.43 -10.13
C GLY A 285 3.48 19.83 -11.38
N VAL A 286 4.19 18.91 -12.04
CA VAL A 286 3.81 18.39 -13.38
C VAL A 286 3.02 17.07 -13.37
N ILE A 287 2.94 16.42 -12.20
CA ILE A 287 2.18 15.19 -11.98
C ILE A 287 1.12 15.43 -10.90
N VAL A 288 -0.12 15.12 -11.25
CA VAL A 288 -1.26 15.01 -10.34
C VAL A 288 -1.47 13.54 -10.02
N ALA A 289 -0.99 13.10 -8.85
CA ALA A 289 -1.10 11.71 -8.42
C ALA A 289 -2.57 11.24 -8.40
N GLY A 290 -2.84 10.12 -9.08
CA GLY A 290 -4.18 9.56 -9.25
C GLY A 290 -5.01 10.17 -10.38
N ASP A 291 -4.44 11.07 -11.18
CA ASP A 291 -5.12 11.70 -12.32
C ASP A 291 -4.11 12.02 -13.45
N ALA A 292 -3.83 11.02 -14.29
CA ALA A 292 -2.95 11.19 -15.44
C ALA A 292 -3.48 12.22 -16.45
N ALA A 293 -4.80 12.34 -16.60
CA ALA A 293 -5.42 13.30 -17.51
C ALA A 293 -5.19 14.76 -17.08
N ALA A 294 -5.18 15.02 -15.77
CA ALA A 294 -4.88 16.33 -15.20
C ALA A 294 -3.37 16.63 -15.08
N SER A 295 -2.50 15.64 -15.35
CA SER A 295 -1.04 15.79 -15.24
C SER A 295 -0.45 16.43 -16.50
N SER A 296 0.22 17.58 -16.36
CA SER A 296 0.82 18.30 -17.50
C SER A 296 1.94 17.49 -18.17
N LEU A 297 2.66 16.64 -17.42
CA LEU A 297 3.62 15.69 -17.99
C LEU A 297 2.97 14.84 -19.10
N MET A 298 1.80 14.25 -18.81
CA MET A 298 1.11 13.37 -19.76
C MET A 298 0.56 14.12 -20.96
N GLN A 299 0.15 15.38 -20.78
CA GLN A 299 -0.31 16.23 -21.89
C GLN A 299 0.83 16.50 -22.88
N LEU A 300 2.01 16.88 -22.38
CA LEU A 300 3.18 17.14 -23.21
C LEU A 300 3.72 15.88 -23.91
N VAL A 301 3.74 14.76 -23.19
CA VAL A 301 4.17 13.47 -23.75
C VAL A 301 3.22 12.98 -24.84
N ARG A 302 1.90 13.03 -24.61
CA ARG A 302 0.89 12.60 -25.60
C ARG A 302 0.86 13.50 -26.85
N ASN A 303 1.18 14.78 -26.70
CA ASN A 303 1.28 15.70 -27.82
C ASN A 303 2.59 15.55 -28.62
N GLY A 304 3.52 14.69 -28.15
CA GLY A 304 4.85 14.53 -28.75
C GLY A 304 5.76 15.74 -28.56
N GLU A 305 5.43 16.64 -27.63
CA GLU A 305 6.25 17.80 -27.30
C GLU A 305 7.46 17.40 -26.42
N MET A 306 7.32 16.32 -25.65
CA MET A 306 8.38 15.75 -24.83
C MET A 306 8.62 14.27 -25.16
N PRO A 307 9.90 13.84 -25.30
CA PRO A 307 11.12 14.60 -25.01
C PRO A 307 11.54 15.51 -26.19
N ALA A 308 11.84 16.78 -25.89
CA ALA A 308 12.12 17.78 -26.92
C ALA A 308 13.39 17.44 -27.73
N GLY A 309 13.28 17.44 -29.06
CA GLY A 309 14.42 17.15 -29.95
C GLY A 309 14.86 15.68 -29.96
N ARG A 310 14.08 14.78 -29.36
CA ARG A 310 14.30 13.32 -29.35
C ARG A 310 13.07 12.57 -29.87
N PRO A 311 13.20 11.28 -30.21
CA PRO A 311 12.04 10.46 -30.54
C PRO A 311 10.99 10.49 -29.42
N ALA A 312 9.73 10.60 -29.80
CA ALA A 312 8.60 10.48 -28.87
C ALA A 312 8.58 9.10 -28.22
N LEU A 313 7.92 9.01 -27.06
CA LEU A 313 7.70 7.74 -26.37
C LEU A 313 6.80 6.83 -27.20
N SER A 314 6.99 5.51 -27.07
CA SER A 314 6.08 4.52 -27.64
C SER A 314 4.74 4.50 -26.90
N ASP A 315 3.69 3.98 -27.53
CA ASP A 315 2.37 3.87 -26.90
C ASP A 315 2.42 3.02 -25.62
N GLU A 316 3.29 2.02 -25.56
CA GLU A 316 3.54 1.20 -24.36
C GLU A 316 4.22 2.02 -23.25
N GLU A 317 5.24 2.80 -23.57
CA GLU A 317 5.92 3.68 -22.61
C GLU A 317 4.94 4.73 -22.03
N ILE A 318 4.08 5.29 -22.87
CA ILE A 318 3.02 6.23 -22.47
C ILE A 318 2.01 5.54 -21.55
N SER A 319 1.57 4.32 -21.89
CA SER A 319 0.63 3.53 -21.11
C SER A 319 1.17 3.18 -19.72
N GLU A 320 2.46 2.81 -19.61
CA GLU A 320 3.08 2.50 -18.32
C GLU A 320 3.21 3.75 -17.43
N LEU A 321 3.56 4.90 -18.01
CA LEU A 321 3.56 6.19 -17.30
C LEU A 321 2.16 6.58 -16.81
N GLU A 322 1.14 6.47 -17.67
CA GLU A 322 -0.25 6.77 -17.34
C GLU A 322 -0.73 5.91 -16.16
N LYS A 323 -0.53 4.59 -16.29
CA LYS A 323 -0.89 3.63 -15.25
C LYS A 323 -0.23 3.95 -13.91
N TRP A 324 1.07 4.24 -13.91
CA TRP A 324 1.78 4.60 -12.68
C TRP A 324 1.22 5.87 -12.03
N ILE A 325 0.88 6.90 -12.83
CA ILE A 325 0.30 8.14 -12.31
C ILE A 325 -1.10 7.88 -11.72
N ASP A 326 -1.96 7.16 -12.44
CA ASP A 326 -3.31 6.80 -11.99
C ASP A 326 -3.30 5.91 -10.74
N GLU A 327 -2.27 5.07 -10.58
CA GLU A 327 -2.06 4.26 -9.38
C GLU A 327 -1.51 5.04 -8.17
N GLY A 328 -1.25 6.35 -8.34
CA GLY A 328 -0.88 7.28 -7.29
C GLY A 328 0.54 7.85 -7.39
N ALA A 329 1.24 7.65 -8.51
CA ALA A 329 2.61 8.12 -8.75
C ALA A 329 3.57 7.80 -7.59
N GLU A 330 3.50 6.56 -7.08
CA GLU A 330 4.29 6.14 -5.94
C GLU A 330 5.77 6.08 -6.31
N PHE A 331 6.61 6.79 -5.56
CA PHE A 331 8.05 6.90 -5.81
C PHE A 331 8.79 6.17 -4.69
N THR A 332 9.43 5.04 -5.01
CA THR A 332 10.01 4.17 -3.97
C THR A 332 11.50 4.40 -3.72
N LEU A 333 12.16 5.20 -4.56
CA LEU A 333 13.56 5.57 -4.43
C LEU A 333 13.70 6.95 -3.76
N LYS A 334 14.82 7.24 -3.11
CA LYS A 334 15.08 8.61 -2.62
C LYS A 334 15.37 9.57 -3.78
N ARG A 335 16.00 9.06 -4.82
CA ARG A 335 16.37 9.74 -6.06
C ARG A 335 16.57 8.67 -7.16
N ILE A 336 16.21 8.98 -8.40
CA ILE A 336 16.62 8.18 -9.57
C ILE A 336 18.02 8.65 -9.95
N ASP A 337 18.97 7.73 -9.95
CA ASP A 337 20.32 7.99 -10.45
C ASP A 337 20.40 7.46 -11.89
N PRO A 338 20.51 8.33 -12.92
CA PRO A 338 20.55 7.88 -14.31
C PRO A 338 21.65 6.85 -14.54
N ALA A 339 22.80 6.96 -13.87
CA ALA A 339 23.92 6.03 -14.05
C ALA A 339 23.58 4.58 -13.71
N ILE A 340 22.55 4.32 -12.89
CA ILE A 340 22.07 2.96 -12.58
C ILE A 340 21.28 2.36 -13.76
N TYR A 341 20.68 3.22 -14.60
CA TYR A 341 19.74 2.84 -15.64
C TYR A 341 20.24 3.14 -17.07
N SER A 342 21.31 3.91 -17.24
CA SER A 342 21.89 4.33 -18.53
C SER A 342 22.64 3.24 -19.30
N HIS A 343 22.36 1.95 -19.06
CA HIS A 343 22.84 0.86 -19.90
C HIS A 343 21.67 0.35 -20.74
N GLY A 344 21.60 0.86 -21.97
CA GLY A 344 20.47 0.77 -22.86
C GLY A 344 20.00 -0.65 -23.21
N GLY A 345 18.68 -0.74 -23.41
CA GLY A 345 18.04 -1.53 -24.45
C GLY A 345 18.26 -3.04 -24.44
N GLY A 346 17.34 -3.77 -23.80
CA GLY A 346 16.91 -5.07 -24.32
C GLY A 346 17.74 -6.29 -23.95
N ASP A 347 18.04 -6.52 -22.68
CA ASP A 347 17.94 -7.86 -22.07
C ASP A 347 18.04 -7.70 -20.54
N THR A 348 16.98 -8.04 -19.81
CA THR A 348 17.01 -8.08 -18.34
C THR A 348 17.72 -9.34 -17.85
N GLN A 349 18.96 -9.56 -18.28
CA GLN A 349 19.86 -10.41 -17.51
C GLN A 349 20.42 -9.57 -16.37
N ARG A 350 19.91 -9.82 -15.16
CA ARG A 350 20.50 -9.28 -13.93
C ARG A 350 21.98 -9.70 -13.89
N TRP A 351 22.87 -8.75 -14.12
CA TRP A 351 24.31 -8.96 -14.03
C TRP A 351 24.70 -9.23 -12.57
N LEU A 352 24.95 -10.50 -12.24
CA LEU A 352 25.65 -10.88 -11.01
C LEU A 352 27.14 -10.72 -11.26
N ALA A 353 27.74 -9.63 -10.75
CA ALA A 353 29.18 -9.47 -10.80
C ALA A 353 29.86 -10.53 -9.90
N ARG A 354 30.63 -11.46 -10.49
CA ARG A 354 31.48 -12.41 -9.75
C ARG A 354 32.84 -11.78 -9.42
N LEU A 355 33.44 -12.22 -8.33
CA LEU A 355 34.86 -11.93 -8.05
C LEU A 355 35.74 -12.64 -9.09
N THR A 356 36.84 -12.02 -9.46
CA THR A 356 37.94 -12.68 -10.18
C THR A 356 38.53 -13.82 -9.34
N LYS A 357 39.26 -14.76 -9.95
CA LYS A 357 39.95 -15.86 -9.23
C LYS A 357 40.84 -15.30 -8.11
N GLU A 358 41.59 -14.23 -8.39
CA GLU A 358 42.47 -13.58 -7.41
C GLU A 358 41.72 -12.92 -6.26
N GLU A 359 40.62 -12.22 -6.55
CA GLU A 359 39.79 -11.59 -5.52
C GLU A 359 39.12 -12.64 -4.63
N TYR A 360 38.64 -13.73 -5.23
CA TYR A 360 38.04 -14.83 -4.48
C TYR A 360 39.07 -15.54 -3.59
N VAL A 361 40.24 -15.91 -4.12
CA VAL A 361 41.35 -16.52 -3.37
C VAL A 361 41.77 -15.62 -2.21
N THR A 362 41.91 -14.32 -2.46
CA THR A 362 42.29 -13.33 -1.45
C THR A 362 41.22 -13.22 -0.37
N THR A 363 39.95 -13.16 -0.75
CA THR A 363 38.82 -13.08 0.18
C THR A 363 38.77 -14.30 1.09
N VAL A 364 38.86 -15.52 0.54
CA VAL A 364 38.88 -16.77 1.33
C VAL A 364 40.07 -16.77 2.29
N ARG A 365 41.27 -16.40 1.82
CA ARG A 365 42.45 -16.33 2.69
C ARG A 365 42.29 -15.31 3.82
N GLN A 366 41.70 -14.15 3.55
CA GLN A 366 41.48 -13.11 4.57
C GLN A 366 40.39 -13.48 5.57
N VAL A 367 39.29 -14.06 5.11
CA VAL A 367 38.12 -14.34 5.94
C VAL A 367 38.30 -15.62 6.74
N VAL A 368 38.81 -16.69 6.13
CA VAL A 368 38.89 -18.01 6.77
C VAL A 368 40.31 -18.52 7.00
N GLY A 369 41.34 -17.81 6.52
CA GLY A 369 42.74 -18.18 6.72
C GLY A 369 43.21 -19.36 5.85
N VAL A 370 42.38 -19.84 4.93
CA VAL A 370 42.68 -20.97 4.03
C VAL A 370 43.17 -20.44 2.69
N ASP A 371 44.27 -20.98 2.18
CA ASP A 371 44.72 -20.73 0.81
C ASP A 371 44.13 -21.80 -0.12
N ILE A 372 43.40 -21.33 -1.14
CA ILE A 372 42.74 -22.16 -2.16
C ILE A 372 43.24 -21.86 -3.56
N ARG A 373 44.39 -21.18 -3.71
CA ARG A 373 44.89 -20.72 -5.01
C ARG A 373 44.98 -21.83 -6.06
N ALA A 374 45.49 -23.00 -5.67
CA ALA A 374 45.64 -24.13 -6.58
C ALA A 374 44.29 -24.69 -7.02
N GLU A 375 43.36 -24.87 -6.09
CA GLU A 375 42.02 -25.42 -6.36
C GLU A 375 41.14 -24.43 -7.12
N ALA A 376 41.24 -23.14 -6.81
CA ALA A 376 40.54 -22.09 -7.52
C ALA A 376 41.07 -21.95 -8.97
N GLN A 377 42.36 -22.18 -9.20
CA GLN A 377 42.92 -22.15 -10.56
C GLN A 377 42.37 -23.29 -11.43
N ASP A 378 42.18 -24.47 -10.84
CA ASP A 378 41.71 -25.69 -11.51
C ASP A 378 40.19 -25.72 -11.71
N LEU A 379 39.42 -25.34 -10.68
CA LEU A 379 37.97 -25.49 -10.67
C LEU A 379 37.21 -24.27 -11.23
N LEU A 380 37.72 -23.05 -11.04
CA LEU A 380 37.04 -21.88 -11.58
C LEU A 380 37.39 -21.70 -13.06
N PRO A 381 36.43 -21.32 -13.91
CA PRO A 381 36.72 -20.89 -15.28
C PRO A 381 37.70 -19.70 -15.30
N ASP A 382 38.57 -19.64 -16.31
CA ASP A 382 39.55 -18.56 -16.44
C ASP A 382 38.90 -17.17 -16.45
N ASP A 383 39.57 -16.22 -15.80
CA ASP A 383 39.17 -14.81 -15.87
C ASP A 383 39.52 -14.30 -17.27
N VAL A 384 38.51 -14.12 -18.11
CA VAL A 384 38.71 -13.58 -19.46
C VAL A 384 39.17 -12.13 -19.30
N ARG A 385 40.45 -11.87 -19.62
CA ARG A 385 41.02 -10.51 -19.56
C ARG A 385 40.24 -9.56 -20.44
N ALA A 386 39.87 -8.45 -19.84
CA ALA A 386 39.33 -7.26 -20.46
C ALA A 386 40.48 -6.30 -20.78
N ASP A 387 40.94 -6.26 -22.01
CA ASP A 387 41.86 -5.25 -22.51
C ASP A 387 41.09 -3.95 -22.86
N GLY A 388 41.39 -2.88 -22.11
CA GLY A 388 40.95 -1.52 -22.42
C GLY A 388 39.64 -1.09 -21.76
N PHE A 389 39.52 0.22 -21.51
CA PHE A 389 38.34 0.91 -20.91
C PHE A 389 37.09 0.92 -21.81
N THR A 390 36.93 -0.09 -22.66
CA THR A 390 35.80 -0.28 -23.56
C THR A 390 35.13 -1.62 -23.27
N ASN A 391 34.02 -1.53 -22.55
CA ASN A 391 32.91 -2.49 -22.53
C ASN A 391 33.29 -3.97 -22.38
N THR A 392 33.54 -4.40 -21.14
CA THR A 392 33.75 -5.82 -20.80
C THR A 392 32.65 -6.38 -19.90
N SER A 393 31.40 -6.03 -20.21
CA SER A 393 30.23 -6.67 -19.60
C SER A 393 30.02 -8.10 -20.10
N TYR A 394 30.50 -8.47 -21.29
CA TYR A 394 30.24 -9.81 -21.87
C TYR A 394 31.01 -10.97 -21.20
N ASN A 395 31.99 -10.70 -20.33
CA ASN A 395 32.93 -11.73 -19.85
C ASN A 395 32.63 -12.31 -18.46
N LEU A 396 31.49 -11.96 -17.85
CA LEU A 396 31.17 -12.35 -16.46
C LEU A 396 29.77 -12.98 -16.30
N THR A 397 29.29 -13.72 -17.28
CA THR A 397 28.09 -14.57 -17.12
C THR A 397 28.38 -15.73 -16.17
N VAL A 398 27.60 -15.85 -15.09
CA VAL A 398 27.62 -17.00 -14.17
C VAL A 398 26.90 -18.16 -14.87
N ASP A 399 27.65 -19.05 -15.50
CA ASP A 399 27.14 -20.32 -16.03
C ASP A 399 26.98 -21.37 -14.90
N LEU A 400 26.18 -22.42 -15.12
CA LEU A 400 25.98 -23.51 -14.15
C LEU A 400 27.31 -24.11 -13.65
N SER A 401 28.31 -24.17 -14.53
CA SER A 401 29.68 -24.59 -14.19
C SER A 401 30.30 -23.78 -13.04
N HIS A 402 29.99 -22.48 -12.91
CA HIS A 402 30.48 -21.66 -11.81
C HIS A 402 29.82 -22.04 -10.48
N ILE A 403 28.52 -22.36 -10.49
CA ILE A 403 27.78 -22.75 -9.28
C ILE A 403 28.36 -24.05 -8.71
N GLU A 404 28.62 -25.03 -9.59
CA GLU A 404 29.24 -26.30 -9.21
C GLU A 404 30.67 -26.11 -8.70
N ALA A 405 31.46 -25.28 -9.37
CA ALA A 405 32.82 -24.97 -8.95
C ALA A 405 32.88 -24.28 -7.58
N TYR A 406 31.99 -23.31 -7.32
CA TYR A 406 31.92 -22.65 -6.01
C TYR A 406 31.42 -23.59 -4.90
N ALA A 407 30.49 -24.50 -5.20
CA ALA A 407 30.04 -25.52 -4.24
C ALA A 407 31.17 -26.48 -3.87
N ALA A 408 31.93 -26.96 -4.86
CA ALA A 408 33.10 -27.82 -4.64
C ALA A 408 34.21 -27.09 -3.85
N LEU A 409 34.48 -25.82 -4.19
CA LEU A 409 35.44 -25.00 -3.45
C LEU A 409 34.98 -24.75 -2.01
N ALA A 410 33.69 -24.54 -1.75
CA ALA A 410 33.17 -24.39 -0.40
C ALA A 410 33.43 -25.63 0.46
N GLU A 411 33.26 -26.84 -0.09
CA GLU A 411 33.58 -28.09 0.60
C GLU A 411 35.09 -28.21 0.92
N ILE A 412 35.95 -27.88 -0.05
CA ILE A 412 37.40 -27.87 0.13
C ILE A 412 37.82 -26.85 1.20
N ILE A 413 37.24 -25.64 1.16
CA ILE A 413 37.50 -24.58 2.13
C ILE A 413 37.15 -25.09 3.53
N VAL A 414 35.94 -25.61 3.74
CA VAL A 414 35.49 -26.13 5.04
C VAL A 414 36.39 -27.27 5.52
N GLY A 415 36.80 -28.18 4.63
CA GLY A 415 37.70 -29.28 4.97
C GLY A 415 39.10 -28.82 5.42
N LYS A 416 39.57 -27.67 4.94
CA LYS A 416 40.87 -27.07 5.30
C LYS A 416 40.77 -26.05 6.44
N MET A 417 39.57 -25.59 6.77
CA MET A 417 39.35 -24.60 7.83
C MET A 417 39.69 -25.18 9.19
N ASN A 418 40.42 -24.40 10.00
CA ASN A 418 40.55 -24.70 11.42
C ASN A 418 39.29 -24.22 12.14
N VAL A 419 38.28 -25.10 12.21
CA VAL A 419 36.97 -24.79 12.82
C VAL A 419 37.11 -24.35 14.27
N GLY A 420 38.09 -24.87 15.01
CA GLY A 420 38.36 -24.48 16.41
C GLY A 420 38.92 -23.07 16.59
N ARG A 421 39.26 -22.36 15.50
CA ARG A 421 39.63 -20.94 15.53
C ARG A 421 38.42 -20.01 15.29
N PHE A 422 37.30 -20.56 14.80
CA PHE A 422 36.08 -19.84 14.45
C PHE A 422 34.89 -20.09 15.39
N ALA A 423 34.90 -21.21 16.13
CA ALA A 423 34.01 -21.49 17.26
C ALA A 423 34.63 -20.97 18.56
#